data_AF-L0DAS1-F1
#
_entry.id   AF-L0DAS1-F1
#
_cell.length_a   1.000
_cell.length_b   1.000
_cell.length_c   1.000
_cell.angle_alpha   90.00
_cell.angle_beta   90.00
_cell.angle_gamma   90.00
#
_symmetry.space_group_name_H-M   'P 1'
#
loop_
_entity.id
_entity.type
_entity.pdbx_description
1 polymer ?
#
loop_
_entity_poly.entity_id
_entity_poly.type
_entity_poly.pdbx_seq_one_letter_code
_entity_poly.pdbx_strand_id
1 'polypeptide(L)' 'MPTATKHAACEHHHKAATHHAAAAHHHLEAAHHHNVGEHEAAKQHDEAAHEHGEHAHKAATTAHQHSTK' A
#
# COMPACT_ATOMS: atom_id res chain seq x y z
N MET A 1 -12.84 -2.96 33.20
CA MET A 1 -13.01 -2.54 31.81
C MET A 1 -11.88 -3.18 31.00
N PRO A 2 -12.12 -4.13 30.09
CA PRO A 2 -11.06 -4.66 29.26
C PRO A 2 -10.58 -3.51 28.37
N THR A 3 -9.35 -3.06 28.60
CA THR A 3 -8.70 -2.03 27.80
C THR A 3 -8.63 -2.54 26.37
N ALA A 4 -9.24 -1.81 25.44
CA ALA A 4 -9.22 -2.08 24.01
C ALA A 4 -7.79 -2.41 23.59
N THR A 5 -7.50 -3.70 23.46
CA THR A 5 -6.29 -4.20 22.83
C THR A 5 -6.47 -3.77 21.38
N LYS A 6 -5.89 -2.62 20.99
CA LYS A 6 -5.76 -2.29 19.57
C LYS A 6 -5.06 -3.49 18.96
N HIS A 7 -5.82 -4.37 18.31
CA HIS A 7 -5.27 -5.60 17.76
C HIS A 7 -4.16 -5.16 16.81
N ALA A 8 -2.92 -5.61 17.03
CA ALA A 8 -1.79 -5.26 16.17
C ALA A 8 -2.13 -5.55 14.69
N ALA A 9 -2.95 -6.59 14.45
CA ALA A 9 -3.55 -6.88 13.15
C ALA A 9 -4.32 -5.69 12.52
N CYS A 10 -5.09 -4.94 13.30
CA CYS A 10 -5.84 -3.76 12.83
C CYS A 10 -4.90 -2.64 12.38
N GLU A 11 -3.82 -2.38 13.12
CA GLU A 11 -2.81 -1.39 12.72
C GLU A 11 -2.08 -1.80 11.44
N HIS A 12 -1.78 -3.09 11.28
CA HIS A 12 -1.21 -3.64 10.06
C HIS A 12 -2.17 -3.60 8.87
N HIS A 13 -3.48 -3.83 9.09
CA HIS A 13 -4.50 -3.63 8.05
C HIS A 13 -4.62 -2.18 7.63
N HIS A 14 -4.57 -1.23 8.57
CA HIS A 14 -4.58 0.18 8.25
C HIS A 14 -3.35 0.59 7.43
N LYS A 15 -2.15 0.14 7.83
CA LYS A 15 -0.91 0.35 7.06
C LYS A 15 -1.01 -0.24 5.65
N ALA A 16 -1.53 -1.46 5.51
CA ALA A 16 -1.74 -2.09 4.22
C ALA A 16 -2.68 -1.26 3.33
N ALA A 17 -3.80 -0.78 3.88
CA ALA A 17 -4.74 0.06 3.17
C ALA A 17 -4.12 1.41 2.75
N THR A 18 -3.34 2.06 3.61
CA THR A 18 -2.62 3.30 3.26
C THR A 18 -1.64 3.09 2.12
N HIS A 19 -0.85 2.01 2.16
CA HIS A 19 0.07 1.68 1.08
C HIS A 19 -0.67 1.32 -0.22
N HIS A 20 -1.77 0.58 -0.17
CA HIS A 20 -2.60 0.33 -1.36
C HIS A 20 -3.19 1.61 -1.95
N ALA A 21 -3.62 2.56 -1.11
CA ALA A 21 -4.10 3.86 -1.58
C ALA A 21 -2.99 4.67 -2.26
N ALA A 22 -1.78 4.68 -1.70
CA ALA A 22 -0.63 5.33 -2.32
C ALA A 22 -0.23 4.66 -3.65
N ALA A 23 -0.22 3.33 -3.71
CA ALA A 23 0.03 2.59 -4.95
C ALA A 23 -1.01 2.91 -6.03
N ALA A 24 -2.29 2.95 -5.67
CA ALA A 24 -3.37 3.32 -6.58
C ALA A 24 -3.20 4.77 -7.10
N HIS A 25 -2.82 5.71 -6.23
CA HIS A 25 -2.52 7.08 -6.64
C HIS A 25 -1.40 7.13 -7.67
N HIS A 26 -0.28 6.45 -7.41
CA HIS A 26 0.83 6.45 -8.35
C HIS A 26 0.50 5.73 -9.67
N HIS A 27 -0.30 4.67 -9.67
CA HIS A 27 -0.78 4.09 -10.93
C HIS A 27 -1.62 5.08 -11.75
N LEU A 28 -2.43 5.93 -11.11
CA LEU A 28 -3.18 6.96 -11.80
C LEU A 28 -2.25 8.04 -12.37
N GLU A 29 -1.24 8.46 -11.62
CA GLU A 29 -0.22 9.41 -12.10
C GLU A 29 0.60 8.81 -13.25
N ALA A 30 1.03 7.55 -13.15
CA ALA A 30 1.74 6.85 -14.21
C ALA A 30 0.90 6.79 -15.48
N ALA A 31 -0.39 6.44 -15.38
CA ALA A 31 -1.30 6.44 -16.52
C ALA A 31 -1.45 7.84 -17.14
N HIS A 32 -1.56 8.88 -16.32
CA HIS A 32 -1.60 10.27 -16.78
C HIS A 32 -0.31 10.64 -17.55
N HIS A 33 0.86 10.37 -16.97
CA HIS A 33 2.16 10.66 -17.57
C HIS A 33 2.41 9.86 -18.85
N HIS A 34 2.03 8.58 -18.90
CA HIS A 34 2.06 7.78 -20.13
C HIS A 34 1.19 8.41 -21.23
N ASN A 35 0.01 8.94 -20.88
CA ASN A 35 -0.90 9.56 -21.85
C ASN A 35 -0.40 10.89 -22.42
N VAL A 36 0.38 11.66 -21.64
CA VAL A 36 0.99 12.93 -22.12
C VAL A 36 2.40 12.76 -22.71
N GLY A 37 2.89 11.51 -22.79
CA GLY A 37 4.20 11.17 -23.39
C GLY A 37 5.40 11.30 -22.43
N GLU A 38 5.15 11.52 -21.14
CA GLU A 38 6.17 11.65 -20.09
C GLU A 38 6.55 10.27 -19.52
N HIS A 39 7.12 9.41 -20.36
CA HIS A 39 7.40 8.02 -20.02
C HIS A 39 8.39 7.82 -18.85
N GLU A 40 9.33 8.75 -18.64
CA GLU A 40 10.25 8.68 -17.50
C GLU A 40 9.53 8.93 -16.17
N ALA A 41 8.65 9.94 -16.12
CA ALA A 41 7.81 10.21 -14.94
C ALA A 41 6.86 9.04 -14.68
N ALA A 42 6.26 8.49 -15.75
CA ALA A 42 5.39 7.34 -15.64
C ALA A 42 6.09 6.12 -15.02
N LYS A 43 7.33 5.83 -15.44
CA LYS A 43 8.15 4.76 -14.86
C LYS A 43 8.45 4.97 -13.37
N GLN A 44 8.75 6.20 -12.95
CA GLN A 44 8.99 6.50 -11.53
C GLN A 44 7.73 6.24 -10.69
N HIS A 45 6.56 6.63 -11.20
CA HIS A 45 5.30 6.36 -10.54
C HIS A 45 4.95 4.86 -10.54
N ASP A 46 5.20 4.14 -11.62
CA ASP A 46 5.02 2.68 -11.67
C ASP A 46 5.92 1.95 -10.65
N GLU A 47 7.18 2.37 -10.50
CA GLU A 47 8.11 1.84 -9.49
C GLU A 47 7.65 2.14 -8.06
N ALA A 48 7.24 3.39 -7.79
CA ALA A 48 6.69 3.78 -6.49
C ALA A 48 5.39 3.02 -6.15
N ALA A 49 4.53 2.78 -7.14
CA ALA A 49 3.33 1.98 -6.98
C ALA A 49 3.67 0.52 -6.64
N HIS A 50 4.70 -0.05 -7.27
CA HIS A 50 5.19 -1.39 -6.97
C HIS A 50 5.70 -1.50 -5.54
N GLU A 51 6.56 -0.58 -5.10
CA GLU A 51 7.12 -0.58 -3.74
C GLU A 51 6.00 -0.47 -2.68
N HIS A 52 5.03 0.41 -2.90
CA HIS A 52 3.87 0.50 -2.03
C HIS A 52 3.01 -0.77 -2.05
N GLY A 53 2.84 -1.41 -3.21
CA GLY A 53 2.16 -2.71 -3.31
C GLY A 53 2.84 -3.80 -2.48
N GLU A 54 4.17 -3.89 -2.53
CA GLU A 54 4.95 -4.84 -1.72
C GLU A 54 4.83 -4.54 -0.23
N HIS A 55 4.95 -3.28 0.17
CA HIS A 55 4.76 -2.85 1.56
C HIS A 55 3.35 -3.16 2.06
N ALA A 56 2.33 -2.95 1.23
CA ALA A 56 0.95 -3.27 1.56
C ALA A 56 0.76 -4.77 1.77
N HIS A 57 1.30 -5.58 0.86
CA HIS A 57 1.21 -7.04 0.93
C HIS A 57 1.92 -7.60 2.18
N LYS A 58 3.11 -7.06 2.49
CA LYS A 58 3.86 -7.41 3.70
C LYS A 58 3.10 -7.04 4.97
N ALA A 59 2.50 -5.85 5.00
CA ALA A 59 1.67 -5.41 6.13
C ALA A 59 0.43 -6.30 6.29
N ALA A 60 -0.27 -6.64 5.22
CA ALA A 60 -1.43 -7.55 5.26
C ALA A 60 -1.05 -8.96 5.73
N THR A 61 0.08 -9.50 5.26
CA THR A 61 0.61 -10.81 5.69
C THR A 61 0.99 -10.80 7.18
N THR A 62 1.54 -9.70 7.67
CA THR A 62 1.86 -9.51 9.09
C THR A 62 0.59 -9.41 9.92
N ALA A 63 -0.42 -8.68 9.45
CA ALA A 63 -1.74 -8.62 10.09
C ALA A 63 -2.36 -10.00 10.24
N HIS A 64 -2.30 -10.81 9.17
CA HIS A 64 -2.82 -12.16 9.16
C HIS A 64 -2.14 -13.04 10.20
N GLN A 65 -0.80 -13.03 10.26
CA GLN A 65 -0.02 -13.77 11.27
C GLN A 65 -0.36 -13.35 12.71
N HIS A 66 -0.58 -12.05 12.95
CA HIS A 66 -1.00 -11.56 14.26
C HIS A 66 -2.46 -11.90 14.60
N SER A 67 -3.28 -12.20 13.60
CA SER A 67 -4.67 -12.64 13.78
C SER A 67 -4.82 -14.16 13.93
N THR A 68 -3.78 -14.94 13.61
CA THR A 68 -3.80 -16.42 13.73
C THR A 68 -3.32 -16.93 15.09
N LYS A 69 -3.08 -16.04 16.06
CA LYS A 69 -2.62 -16.35 17.42
C LYS A 69 -3.72 -16.04 18.43
#